data_AF-A0A1I8AQ86-F1
#
_entry.id   AF-A0A1I8AQ86-F1
#
_cell.length_a   1.000
_cell.length_b   1.000
_cell.length_c   1.000
_cell.angle_alpha   90.00
_cell.angle_beta   90.00
_cell.angle_gamma   90.00
#
_symmetry.space_group_name_H-M   'P 1'
#
loop_
_entity.id
_entity.type
_entity.pdbx_description
1 polymer ?
#
loop_
_entity_poly.entity_id
_entity_poly.type
_entity_poly.pdbx_seq_one_letter_code
_entity_poly.pdbx_strand_id
1 'polypeptide(L)'
;MVVRFLRDEGVKHIYGYPGGALLHVYDALFKEPEVSHILVRHEQAATHMADGYARATGKAGVVLVTSGPGATNAITGIATAYMDSIPMVILSGQVPSTMVGTDAFQETDMIGISRPIVKHSFMIKHASEIPEILKKAFYLAE
;
A
#
# COMPACT_ATOMS: atom_id res chain seq x y z
N MET A 1 -6.27 11.87 -6.80
CA MET A 1 -7.31 10.82 -6.81
C MET A 1 -7.12 9.86 -5.65
N VAL A 2 -5.97 9.17 -5.53
CA VAL A 2 -5.69 8.22 -4.43
C VAL A 2 -5.89 8.84 -3.05
N VAL A 3 -5.19 9.93 -2.73
CA VAL A 3 -5.25 10.58 -1.41
C VAL A 3 -6.67 11.04 -1.05
N ARG A 4 -7.37 11.64 -2.04
CA ARG A 4 -8.78 12.03 -1.88
C ARG A 4 -9.68 10.82 -1.56
N PHE A 5 -9.49 9.70 -2.27
CA PHE A 5 -10.23 8.46 -1.99
C PHE A 5 -9.96 8.00 -0.55
N LEU A 6 -8.70 7.97 -0.11
CA LEU A 6 -8.36 7.52 1.25
C LEU A 6 -9.03 8.38 2.32
N ARG A 7 -9.04 9.70 2.12
CA ARG A 7 -9.79 10.63 2.98
C ARG A 7 -11.29 10.32 2.98
N ASP A 8 -11.89 10.19 1.80
CA ASP A 8 -13.33 9.96 1.64
C ASP A 8 -13.75 8.57 2.19
N GLU A 9 -12.85 7.57 2.17
CA GLU A 9 -13.01 6.25 2.80
C GLU A 9 -12.77 6.31 4.33
N GLY A 10 -12.41 7.46 4.88
CA GLY A 10 -12.25 7.69 6.32
C GLY A 10 -10.89 7.26 6.89
N VAL A 11 -9.89 7.02 6.05
CA VAL A 11 -8.52 6.72 6.46
C VAL A 11 -7.91 7.92 7.17
N LYS A 12 -7.38 7.71 8.38
CA LYS A 12 -6.75 8.77 9.19
C LYS A 12 -5.23 8.67 9.23
N HIS A 13 -4.70 7.46 9.16
CA HIS A 13 -3.27 7.19 9.26
C HIS A 13 -2.81 6.30 8.11
N ILE A 14 -1.69 6.67 7.50
CA ILE A 14 -0.98 5.88 6.50
C ILE A 14 0.43 5.64 7.03
N TYR A 15 0.86 4.39 7.10
CA TYR A 15 2.18 4.02 7.59
C TYR A 15 3.09 3.71 6.40
N GLY A 16 4.27 4.32 6.32
CA GLY A 16 5.06 4.17 5.10
C GLY A 16 6.47 4.72 5.13
N TYR A 17 7.21 4.38 4.08
CA TYR A 17 8.54 4.89 3.78
C TYR A 17 8.58 5.38 2.33
N PRO A 18 8.99 6.64 2.07
CA PRO A 18 8.96 7.22 0.73
C PRO A 18 10.01 6.62 -0.20
N GLY A 19 9.72 6.63 -1.49
CA GLY A 19 10.66 6.28 -2.55
C GLY A 19 10.20 6.75 -3.93
N GLY A 20 11.11 6.69 -4.91
CA GLY A 20 10.96 7.33 -6.22
C GLY A 20 9.66 6.98 -6.95
N ALA A 21 9.22 5.72 -6.87
CA ALA A 21 8.02 5.23 -7.55
C ALA A 21 6.70 5.80 -6.99
N LEU A 22 6.71 6.48 -5.84
CA LEU A 22 5.51 7.02 -5.18
C LEU A 22 5.61 8.49 -4.77
N LEU A 23 6.66 9.22 -5.15
CA LEU A 23 6.83 10.61 -4.73
C LEU A 23 5.61 11.50 -5.07
N HIS A 24 4.99 11.27 -6.22
CA HIS A 24 3.77 11.97 -6.62
C HIS A 24 2.55 11.71 -5.70
N VAL A 25 2.47 10.53 -5.06
CA VAL A 25 1.45 10.22 -4.04
C VAL A 25 1.80 10.92 -2.73
N TYR A 26 3.08 10.91 -2.33
CA TYR A 26 3.57 11.64 -1.16
C TYR A 26 3.35 13.14 -1.26
N ASP A 27 3.61 13.75 -2.43
CA ASP A 27 3.35 15.16 -2.69
C ASP A 27 1.87 15.52 -2.58
N ALA A 28 0.99 14.62 -3.00
CA ALA A 28 -0.45 14.79 -2.85
C ALA A 28 -0.88 14.63 -1.39
N LEU A 29 -0.28 13.68 -0.66
CA LEU A 29 -0.57 13.40 0.74
C LEU A 29 -0.14 14.56 1.64
N PHE A 30 0.99 15.19 1.34
CA PHE A 30 1.47 16.39 2.04
C PHE A 30 0.49 17.57 1.96
N LYS A 31 -0.39 17.59 0.94
CA LYS A 31 -1.42 18.62 0.75
C LYS A 31 -2.77 18.27 1.37
N GLU A 32 -2.91 17.10 1.99
CA GLU A 32 -4.16 16.62 2.57
C GLU A 32 -4.04 16.55 4.10
N PRO A 33 -4.52 17.58 4.83
CA PRO A 33 -4.34 17.66 6.28
C PRO A 33 -5.18 16.64 7.06
N GLU A 34 -6.20 16.03 6.46
CA GLU A 34 -7.06 15.05 7.14
C GLU A 34 -6.47 13.63 7.19
N VAL A 35 -5.40 13.38 6.44
CA VAL A 35 -4.75 12.06 6.35
C VAL A 35 -3.29 12.19 6.74
N SER A 36 -2.93 11.66 7.91
CA SER A 36 -1.58 11.77 8.46
C SER A 36 -0.69 10.62 7.99
N HIS A 37 0.42 10.95 7.33
CA HIS A 37 1.48 9.98 7.07
C HIS A 37 2.37 9.79 8.30
N ILE A 38 2.56 8.55 8.71
CA ILE A 38 3.48 8.14 9.77
C ILE A 38 4.73 7.53 9.11
N LEU A 39 5.82 8.30 9.11
CA LEU A 39 7.10 7.86 8.58
C LEU A 39 7.72 6.80 9.49
N VAL A 40 7.94 5.61 8.94
CA VAL A 40 8.68 4.55 9.61
C VAL A 40 10.17 4.61 9.26
N ARG A 41 10.98 3.81 9.96
CA ARG A 41 12.41 3.63 9.63
C ARG A 41 12.72 2.37 8.84
N HIS A 42 11.72 1.50 8.69
CA HIS A 42 11.78 0.28 7.87
C HIS A 42 10.35 -0.12 7.48
N GLU A 43 10.11 -0.54 6.24
CA GLU A 43 8.76 -0.81 5.73
C GLU A 43 8.05 -1.96 6.46
N GLN A 44 8.80 -2.95 6.96
CA GLN A 44 8.25 -3.98 7.85
C GLN A 44 7.57 -3.38 9.09
N ALA A 45 8.11 -2.30 9.64
CA ALA A 45 7.48 -1.61 10.76
C ALA A 45 6.16 -0.94 10.35
N ALA A 46 6.05 -0.44 9.11
CA ALA A 46 4.79 0.12 8.61
C ALA A 46 3.69 -0.94 8.58
N THR A 47 3.99 -2.15 8.09
CA THR A 47 3.02 -3.25 8.09
C THR A 47 2.62 -3.70 9.50
N HIS A 48 3.56 -3.78 10.44
CA HIS A 48 3.21 -4.16 11.83
C HIS A 48 2.48 -3.05 12.58
N MET A 49 2.74 -1.77 12.28
CA MET A 49 1.97 -0.65 12.82
C MET A 49 0.54 -0.64 12.27
N ALA A 50 0.37 -0.91 10.97
CA ALA A 50 -0.93 -1.05 10.34
C ALA A 50 -1.72 -2.24 10.91
N ASP A 51 -1.05 -3.37 11.15
CA ASP A 51 -1.63 -4.54 11.82
C ASP A 51 -2.15 -4.17 13.24
N GLY A 52 -1.30 -3.53 14.06
CA GLY A 52 -1.68 -3.11 15.41
C GLY A 52 -2.85 -2.11 15.42
N TYR A 53 -2.85 -1.17 14.46
CA TYR A 53 -3.97 -0.23 14.28
C TYR A 53 -5.27 -0.96 13.95
N ALA A 54 -5.21 -1.92 13.02
CA ALA A 54 -6.38 -2.69 12.62
C ALA A 54 -6.96 -3.51 13.76
N ARG A 55 -6.12 -4.16 14.58
CA ARG A 55 -6.56 -4.88 15.78
C ARG A 55 -7.23 -3.98 16.81
N ALA A 56 -6.72 -2.77 17.00
CA ALA A 56 -7.23 -1.84 18.01
C ALA A 56 -8.54 -1.15 17.59
N THR A 57 -8.81 -1.06 16.28
CA THR A 57 -9.90 -0.22 15.74
C THR A 57 -10.96 -0.99 14.96
N GLY A 58 -10.65 -2.21 14.51
CA GLY A 58 -11.48 -2.97 13.58
C GLY A 58 -11.51 -2.40 12.15
N LYS A 59 -10.67 -1.40 11.83
CA LYS A 59 -10.60 -0.76 10.51
C LYS A 59 -9.34 -1.21 9.76
N ALA A 60 -9.38 -1.22 8.43
CA ALA A 60 -8.21 -1.60 7.65
C ALA A 60 -6.99 -0.67 7.92
N GLY A 61 -5.84 -1.27 8.24
CA GLY A 61 -4.57 -0.55 8.30
C GLY A 61 -4.07 -0.23 6.89
N VAL A 62 -3.62 1.00 6.63
CA VAL A 62 -3.15 1.44 5.30
C VAL A 62 -1.64 1.61 5.28
N VAL A 63 -0.99 0.89 4.37
CA VAL A 63 0.47 0.90 4.20
C VAL A 63 0.83 1.53 2.86
N LEU A 64 1.86 2.39 2.83
CA LEU A 64 2.38 3.03 1.60
C LEU A 64 3.89 2.79 1.47
N VAL A 65 4.30 2.03 0.46
CA VAL A 65 5.71 1.61 0.27
C VAL A 65 6.13 1.71 -1.19
N THR A 66 7.37 2.11 -1.48
CA THR A 66 7.87 2.23 -2.86
C THR A 66 7.96 0.87 -3.57
N SER A 67 8.31 0.87 -4.86
CA SER A 67 8.58 -0.35 -5.64
C SER A 67 9.78 -1.14 -5.12
N GLY A 68 9.97 -2.34 -5.67
CA GLY A 68 11.16 -3.16 -5.43
C GLY A 68 11.44 -3.38 -3.95
N PRO A 69 12.60 -2.93 -3.43
CA PRO A 69 13.03 -3.23 -2.06
C PRO A 69 12.02 -2.76 -0.99
N GLY A 70 11.38 -1.61 -1.20
CA GLY A 70 10.39 -1.10 -0.23
C GLY A 70 9.17 -2.00 -0.12
N ALA A 71 8.66 -2.47 -1.25
CA ALA A 71 7.55 -3.40 -1.29
C ALA A 71 7.94 -4.78 -0.71
N THR A 72 9.13 -5.29 -1.03
CA THR A 72 9.58 -6.59 -0.49
C THR A 72 9.85 -6.56 1.01
N ASN A 73 10.29 -5.43 1.56
CA ASN A 73 10.47 -5.26 3.01
C ASN A 73 9.14 -5.38 3.80
N ALA A 74 8.00 -5.15 3.14
CA ALA A 74 6.67 -5.26 3.75
C ALA A 74 6.17 -6.72 3.84
N ILE A 75 6.78 -7.67 3.12
CA ILE A 75 6.26 -9.03 2.94
C ILE A 75 6.04 -9.77 4.27
N THR A 76 6.95 -9.65 5.22
CA THR A 76 6.82 -10.31 6.53
C THR A 76 5.57 -9.84 7.28
N GLY A 77 5.31 -8.53 7.31
CA GLY A 77 4.14 -8.00 8.01
C GLY A 77 2.83 -8.24 7.25
N ILE A 78 2.87 -8.30 5.91
CA ILE A 78 1.74 -8.76 5.09
C ILE A 78 1.38 -10.21 5.46
N ALA A 79 2.37 -11.10 5.54
CA ALA A 79 2.13 -12.49 5.94
C ALA A 79 1.54 -12.60 7.34
N THR A 80 2.03 -11.81 8.30
CA THR A 80 1.44 -11.73 9.66
C THR A 80 -0.03 -11.35 9.60
N ALA A 81 -0.36 -10.26 8.91
CA ALA A 81 -1.74 -9.80 8.82
C ALA A 81 -2.65 -10.82 8.13
N TYR A 82 -2.18 -11.47 7.07
CA TYR A 82 -2.93 -12.50 6.37
C TYR A 82 -3.23 -13.73 7.23
N MET A 83 -2.22 -14.24 7.96
CA MET A 83 -2.38 -15.41 8.83
C MET A 83 -3.34 -15.14 10.00
N ASP A 84 -3.36 -13.92 10.50
CA ASP A 84 -4.20 -13.51 11.64
C ASP A 84 -5.53 -12.87 11.22
N SER A 85 -5.87 -12.89 9.93
CA SER A 85 -7.09 -12.29 9.38
C SER A 85 -7.27 -10.80 9.72
N ILE A 86 -6.17 -10.05 9.68
CA ILE A 86 -6.15 -8.62 10.01
C ILE A 86 -6.43 -7.79 8.74
N PRO A 87 -7.42 -6.87 8.76
CA PRO A 87 -7.75 -6.06 7.60
C PRO A 87 -6.61 -5.07 7.31
N MET A 88 -6.05 -5.13 6.09
CA MET A 88 -4.94 -4.29 5.67
C MET A 88 -5.00 -4.01 4.17
N VAL A 89 -4.71 -2.77 3.77
CA VAL A 89 -4.56 -2.34 2.38
C VAL A 89 -3.14 -1.83 2.17
N ILE A 90 -2.42 -2.43 1.22
CA ILE A 90 -1.04 -2.08 0.88
C ILE A 90 -1.02 -1.38 -0.47
N LEU A 91 -0.60 -0.12 -0.47
CA LEU A 91 -0.33 0.67 -1.66
C LEU A 91 1.17 0.60 -1.95
N SER A 92 1.54 -0.15 -2.98
CA SER A 92 2.92 -0.25 -3.43
C SER A 92 3.15 0.54 -4.71
N GLY A 93 4.30 1.19 -4.81
CA GLY A 93 4.78 1.78 -6.06
C GLY A 93 5.20 0.70 -7.06
N GLN A 94 5.28 1.07 -8.33
CA GLN A 94 5.88 0.24 -9.36
C GLN A 94 6.63 1.11 -10.37
N VAL A 95 7.54 0.51 -11.13
CA VAL A 95 8.14 1.14 -12.32
C VAL A 95 7.06 1.59 -13.32
N PRO A 96 7.36 2.55 -14.21
CA PRO A 96 6.43 2.95 -15.26
C PRO A 96 5.91 1.74 -16.05
N SER A 97 4.63 1.74 -16.42
CA SER A 97 3.98 0.59 -17.07
C SER A 97 4.67 0.13 -18.36
N THR A 98 5.34 1.04 -19.07
CA THR A 98 6.14 0.76 -20.27
C THR A 98 7.46 0.02 -19.99
N MET A 99 7.89 -0.02 -18.73
CA MET A 99 9.14 -0.65 -18.28
C MET A 99 8.90 -1.98 -17.57
N VAL A 100 7.65 -2.36 -17.31
CA VAL A 100 7.34 -3.65 -16.69
C VAL A 100 7.74 -4.80 -17.62
N GLY A 101 8.50 -5.75 -17.10
CA GLY A 101 9.09 -6.88 -17.79
C GLY A 101 10.46 -6.60 -18.41
N THR A 102 11.11 -5.48 -18.08
CA THR A 102 12.41 -5.10 -18.67
C THR A 102 13.57 -5.20 -17.68
N ASP A 103 13.32 -5.67 -16.46
CA ASP A 103 14.26 -5.67 -15.34
C ASP A 103 14.76 -4.25 -15.04
N ALA A 104 13.82 -3.29 -15.08
CA ALA A 104 14.13 -1.89 -14.82
C ALA A 104 14.62 -1.68 -13.38
N PHE A 105 15.26 -0.53 -13.12
CA PHE A 105 15.74 -0.19 -11.79
C PHE A 105 14.60 -0.24 -10.75
N GLN A 106 14.78 -1.06 -9.71
CA GLN A 106 13.78 -1.33 -8.66
C GLN A 106 12.46 -1.92 -9.16
N GLU A 107 12.48 -2.60 -10.31
CA GLU A 107 11.41 -3.48 -10.72
C GLU A 107 11.41 -4.76 -9.89
N THR A 108 10.23 -5.19 -9.45
CA THR A 108 10.04 -6.48 -8.78
C THR A 108 8.60 -6.94 -9.00
N ASP A 109 8.39 -8.22 -9.27
CA ASP A 109 7.06 -8.83 -9.38
C ASP A 109 6.40 -8.94 -8.00
N MET A 110 5.89 -7.81 -7.51
CA MET A 110 5.23 -7.75 -6.22
C MET A 110 3.96 -8.61 -6.19
N ILE A 111 3.24 -8.74 -7.33
CA ILE A 111 2.06 -9.62 -7.41
C ILE A 111 2.48 -11.06 -7.16
N GLY A 112 3.51 -11.55 -7.85
CA GLY A 112 4.02 -12.90 -7.69
C GLY A 112 4.49 -13.19 -6.26
N ILE A 113 5.27 -12.28 -5.68
CA ILE A 113 5.83 -12.44 -4.32
C ILE A 113 4.73 -12.44 -3.27
N SER A 114 3.74 -11.54 -3.36
CA SER A 114 2.70 -11.44 -2.33
C SER A 114 1.56 -12.44 -2.49
N ARG A 115 1.39 -13.04 -3.68
CA ARG A 115 0.26 -13.93 -4.01
C ARG A 115 -0.11 -14.98 -2.95
N PRO A 116 0.84 -15.71 -2.30
CA PRO A 116 0.47 -16.74 -1.32
C PRO A 116 0.03 -16.18 0.04
N ILE A 117 0.22 -14.88 0.29
CA ILE A 117 0.05 -14.25 1.60
C ILE A 117 -0.82 -12.98 1.55
N VAL A 118 -1.68 -12.87 0.54
CA VAL A 118 -2.66 -11.79 0.41
C VAL A 118 -4.01 -12.36 0.00
N LYS A 119 -5.09 -11.71 0.43
CA LYS A 119 -6.45 -12.06 -0.03
C LYS A 119 -6.63 -11.74 -1.52
N HIS A 120 -6.02 -10.65 -1.99
CA HIS A 120 -6.00 -10.27 -3.40
C HIS A 120 -4.90 -9.24 -3.69
N SER A 121 -4.48 -9.15 -4.96
CA SER A 121 -3.58 -8.10 -5.45
C SER A 121 -4.13 -7.52 -6.74
N PHE A 122 -3.93 -6.22 -6.95
CA PHE A 122 -4.29 -5.52 -8.19
C PHE A 122 -3.05 -4.83 -8.77
N MET A 123 -2.96 -4.78 -10.10
CA MET A 123 -2.02 -3.91 -10.81
C MET A 123 -2.81 -2.91 -11.65
N ILE A 124 -2.68 -1.64 -11.30
CA ILE A 124 -3.36 -0.53 -11.98
C ILE A 124 -2.57 -0.22 -13.25
N LYS A 125 -3.20 -0.37 -14.42
CA LYS A 125 -2.56 -0.10 -15.72
C LYS A 125 -2.93 1.28 -16.25
N HIS A 126 -4.13 1.74 -15.92
CA HIS A 126 -4.67 3.04 -16.32
C HIS A 126 -5.19 3.80 -15.10
N ALA A 127 -4.92 5.11 -15.05
CA ALA A 127 -5.35 5.95 -13.94
C ALA A 127 -6.88 5.98 -13.74
N SER A 128 -7.66 5.73 -14.80
CA SER A 128 -9.11 5.60 -14.74
C SER A 128 -9.61 4.43 -13.87
N GLU A 129 -8.78 3.41 -13.65
CA GLU A 129 -9.13 2.23 -12.86
C GLU A 129 -8.97 2.47 -11.34
N ILE A 130 -8.24 3.53 -10.94
CA ILE A 130 -7.90 3.81 -9.54
C ILE A 130 -9.13 3.80 -8.61
N PRO A 131 -10.25 4.49 -8.92
CA PRO A 131 -11.38 4.55 -7.99
C PRO A 131 -12.01 3.17 -7.76
N GLU A 132 -12.19 2.39 -8.82
CA GLU A 132 -12.79 1.06 -8.75
C GLU A 132 -11.88 0.08 -8.01
N ILE A 133 -10.59 0.06 -8.33
CA ILE A 133 -9.62 -0.84 -7.71
C ILE A 133 -9.46 -0.52 -6.23
N LEU A 134 -9.38 0.75 -5.85
CA LEU A 134 -9.30 1.12 -4.43
C LEU A 134 -10.58 0.70 -3.69
N LYS A 135 -11.76 0.90 -4.28
CA LYS A 135 -13.00 0.46 -3.62
C LYS A 135 -13.07 -1.05 -3.46
N LYS A 136 -12.64 -1.82 -4.46
CA LYS A 136 -12.52 -3.28 -4.36
C LYS A 136 -11.49 -3.71 -3.31
N ALA A 137 -10.35 -3.02 -3.22
CA ALA A 137 -9.31 -3.34 -2.25
C ALA A 137 -9.82 -3.21 -0.81
N PHE A 138 -10.50 -2.12 -0.47
CA PHE A 138 -11.11 -1.94 0.85
C PHE A 138 -12.27 -2.92 1.09
N TYR A 139 -13.16 -3.10 0.12
CA TYR A 139 -14.26 -4.08 0.22
C TYR A 139 -13.78 -5.52 0.42
N LEU A 140 -12.62 -5.88 -0.13
CA LEU A 140 -12.04 -7.19 0.09
C LEU A 140 -11.30 -7.26 1.44
N ALA A 141 -10.68 -6.17 1.90
CA ALA A 141 -9.90 -6.17 3.13
C ALA A 141 -10.78 -6.23 4.40
N GLU A 142 -11.92 -5.54 4.40
CA GLU A 142 -12.89 -5.45 5.51
C GLU A 142 -14.05 -6.44 5.37
#